data_AF-A0A0F6A395-F1
#
_entry.id   AF-A0A0F6A395-F1
#
_cell.length_a   1.000
_cell.length_b   1.000
_cell.length_c   1.000
_cell.angle_alpha   90.00
_cell.angle_beta   90.00
_cell.angle_gamma   90.00
#
_symmetry.space_group_name_H-M   'P 1'
#
loop_
_entity.id
_entity.type
_entity.pdbx_description
1 polymer ?
#
loop_
_entity_poly.entity_id
_entity_poly.type
_entity_poly.pdbx_seq_one_letter_code
_entity_poly.pdbx_strand_id
1 'polypeptide(L)'
;MAAEKLTTGRLVQILVVMTVLVTAFIWRTVDYSDTQQTLKCSVVAGSCSVSINGETVEIKVENQADNSLIMLVDSVYVPGELQWVGQPEKVITSHKIFEKEDRKRVYIYALPADVNSGSAHKWLLNIDRDQLEINF
;
A
#
# COMPACT_ATOMS: atom_id res chain seq x y z
N MET A 1 -46.98 -15.15 11.03
CA MET A 1 -47.57 -15.20 9.68
C MET A 1 -47.51 -16.64 9.21
N ALA A 2 -48.59 -17.18 8.64
CA ALA A 2 -48.66 -18.59 8.25
C ALA A 2 -47.45 -18.94 7.37
N ALA A 3 -46.65 -19.90 7.83
CA ALA A 3 -45.57 -20.46 7.02
C ALA A 3 -46.25 -21.12 5.83
N GLU A 4 -46.32 -20.39 4.72
CA GLU A 4 -46.85 -20.86 3.45
C GLU A 4 -46.20 -22.22 3.17
N LYS A 5 -47.00 -23.24 2.82
CA LYS A 5 -46.45 -24.56 2.47
C LYS A 5 -45.46 -24.34 1.32
N LEU A 6 -44.16 -24.28 1.64
CA LEU A 6 -43.12 -24.22 0.64
C LEU A 6 -43.24 -25.50 -0.18
N THR A 7 -43.76 -25.37 -1.40
CA THR A 7 -43.69 -26.44 -2.38
C THR A 7 -42.21 -26.77 -2.56
N THR A 8 -41.88 -28.06 -2.52
CA THR A 8 -40.49 -28.55 -2.48
C THR A 8 -39.59 -27.91 -3.56
N GLY A 9 -40.17 -27.59 -4.73
CA GLY A 9 -39.47 -26.88 -5.80
C GLY A 9 -39.01 -25.46 -5.44
N ARG A 10 -39.81 -24.67 -4.73
CA ARG A 10 -39.44 -23.31 -4.30
C ARG A 10 -38.36 -23.34 -3.21
N LEU A 11 -38.37 -24.36 -2.36
CA LEU A 11 -37.36 -24.54 -1.32
C LEU A 11 -35.98 -24.82 -1.92
N VAL A 12 -35.90 -25.71 -2.92
CA VAL A 12 -34.64 -26.01 -3.62
C VAL A 12 -34.08 -24.77 -4.31
N GLN A 13 -34.93 -23.97 -4.96
CA GLN A 13 -34.50 -22.73 -5.60
C GLN A 13 -33.87 -21.75 -4.59
N ILE A 14 -34.49 -21.55 -3.43
CA ILE A 14 -33.95 -20.68 -2.38
C ILE A 14 -32.61 -21.20 -1.87
N LEU A 15 -32.46 -22.51 -1.65
CA LEU A 15 -31.19 -23.09 -1.20
C LEU A 15 -30.07 -22.92 -2.24
N VAL A 16 -30.37 -23.10 -3.53
CA VAL A 16 -29.41 -22.86 -4.60
C VAL A 16 -28.97 -21.39 -4.63
N VAL A 17 -29.90 -20.44 -4.52
CA VAL A 17 -29.55 -19.01 -4.49
C VAL A 17 -28.75 -18.67 -3.23
N MET A 18 -29.16 -19.17 -2.07
CA MET A 18 -28.45 -18.95 -0.81
C MET A 18 -27.01 -19.48 -0.87
N THR A 19 -26.81 -20.69 -1.40
CA THR A 19 -25.45 -21.26 -1.55
C THR A 19 -24.60 -20.43 -2.49
N VAL A 20 -25.12 -20.01 -3.65
CA VAL A 20 -24.38 -19.12 -4.59
C VAL A 20 -23.98 -17.81 -3.91
N LEU A 21 -24.90 -17.17 -3.18
CA LEU A 21 -24.62 -15.92 -2.47
C LEU A 21 -23.57 -16.08 -1.37
N VAL A 22 -23.67 -17.14 -0.57
CA VAL A 22 -22.68 -17.44 0.48
C VAL A 22 -21.31 -17.71 -0.13
N THR A 23 -21.25 -18.46 -1.24
CA THR A 23 -19.97 -18.77 -1.90
C THR A 23 -19.31 -17.50 -2.46
N ALA A 24 -20.08 -16.64 -3.11
CA ALA A 24 -19.60 -15.35 -3.62
C ALA A 24 -19.14 -14.41 -2.49
N PHE A 25 -19.87 -14.41 -1.36
CA PHE A 25 -19.53 -13.60 -0.19
C PHE A 25 -18.23 -14.10 0.49
N ILE A 26 -18.08 -15.42 0.65
CA ILE A 26 -16.85 -16.02 1.20
C ILE A 26 -15.66 -15.71 0.28
N TRP A 27 -15.81 -15.83 -1.04
CA TRP A 27 -14.75 -15.50 -2.00
C TRP A 27 -14.29 -14.04 -1.85
N ARG A 28 -15.23 -13.09 -1.77
CA ARG A 28 -14.92 -11.69 -1.48
C ARG A 28 -14.24 -11.50 -0.11
N THR A 29 -14.66 -12.23 0.92
CA THR A 29 -14.13 -12.05 2.29
C THR A 29 -12.71 -12.60 2.46
N VAL A 30 -12.38 -13.71 1.78
CA VAL A 30 -11.02 -14.28 1.81
C VAL A 30 -10.02 -13.35 1.10
N ASP A 31 -10.42 -12.70 0.01
CA ASP A 31 -9.57 -11.77 -0.74
C ASP A 31 -9.13 -10.56 0.09
N TYR A 32 -9.97 -10.09 1.04
CA TYR A 32 -9.64 -8.98 1.93
C TYR A 32 -8.85 -9.36 3.19
N SER A 33 -8.59 -10.66 3.42
CA SER A 33 -7.91 -11.12 4.63
C SER A 33 -6.38 -11.16 4.50
N ASP A 34 -5.83 -10.76 3.35
CA ASP A 34 -4.40 -10.50 3.26
C ASP A 34 -4.06 -9.30 4.15
N THR A 35 -3.54 -9.63 5.33
CA THR A 35 -2.98 -8.69 6.29
C THR A 35 -2.03 -7.76 5.59
N GLN A 36 -2.45 -6.52 5.35
CA GLN A 36 -1.54 -5.42 5.02
C GLN A 36 -0.52 -5.35 6.15
N GLN A 37 0.71 -5.82 5.91
CA GLN A 37 1.73 -5.70 6.93
C GLN A 37 2.16 -4.24 6.95
N THR A 38 1.91 -3.56 8.07
CA THR A 38 2.45 -2.22 8.29
C THR A 38 3.91 -2.35 8.66
N LEU A 39 4.78 -2.15 7.67
CA LEU A 39 6.23 -2.17 7.84
C LEU A 39 6.68 -0.77 8.26
N LYS A 40 7.60 -0.67 9.22
CA LYS A 40 8.13 0.62 9.67
C LYS A 40 9.53 0.83 9.13
N CYS A 41 9.75 1.98 8.52
CA CYS A 41 11.02 2.38 7.93
C CYS A 41 11.47 3.70 8.54
N SER A 42 12.50 3.68 9.37
CA SER A 42 13.10 4.88 9.94
C SER A 42 14.28 5.28 9.07
N VAL A 43 14.20 6.44 8.41
CA VAL A 43 15.27 6.98 7.57
C VAL A 43 16.35 7.53 8.49
N VAL A 44 17.32 6.69 8.87
CA VAL A 44 18.46 7.08 9.69
C VAL A 44 19.65 7.33 8.74
N ALA A 45 20.27 8.51 8.81
CA ALA A 45 21.36 8.91 7.93
C ALA A 45 21.03 8.95 6.43
N GLY A 46 19.76 9.23 6.07
CA GLY A 46 19.34 9.48 4.69
C GLY A 46 18.95 8.23 3.87
N SER A 47 18.93 7.04 4.48
CA SER A 47 18.43 5.83 3.82
C SER A 47 17.76 4.85 4.78
N CYS A 48 16.97 3.92 4.23
CA CYS A 48 16.31 2.85 4.96
C CYS A 48 16.03 1.68 4.01
N SER A 49 16.16 0.44 4.49
CA SER A 49 15.90 -0.77 3.69
C SER A 49 14.89 -1.68 4.39
N VAL A 50 13.89 -2.16 3.67
CA VAL A 50 12.84 -3.04 4.17
C VAL A 50 12.69 -4.26 3.27
N SER A 51 12.46 -5.43 3.84
CA SER A 51 12.20 -6.67 3.09
C SER A 51 10.70 -6.87 2.90
N ILE A 52 10.23 -6.83 1.66
CA ILE A 52 8.84 -7.06 1.25
C ILE A 52 8.81 -8.34 0.43
N ASN A 53 8.07 -9.37 0.87
CA ASN A 53 7.96 -10.67 0.18
C ASN A 53 9.32 -11.33 -0.18
N GLY A 54 10.36 -11.09 0.62
CA GLY A 54 11.73 -11.58 0.39
C GLY A 54 12.58 -10.71 -0.54
N GLU A 55 12.00 -9.66 -1.13
CA GLU A 55 12.72 -8.66 -1.92
C GLU A 55 13.08 -7.46 -1.04
N THR A 56 14.33 -6.99 -1.15
CA THR A 56 14.77 -5.80 -0.42
C THR A 56 14.42 -4.54 -1.20
N VAL A 57 13.54 -3.75 -0.62
CA VAL A 57 13.20 -2.38 -1.03
C VAL A 57 14.11 -1.40 -0.30
N GLU A 58 14.82 -0.58 -1.06
CA GLU A 58 15.71 0.45 -0.50
C GLU A 58 15.11 1.83 -0.75
N ILE A 59 15.12 2.67 0.28
CA ILE A 59 14.59 4.03 0.26
C ILE A 59 15.73 4.96 0.61
N LYS A 60 15.96 5.96 -0.24
CA LYS A 60 16.99 6.99 -0.07
C LYS A 60 16.36 8.35 -0.13
N VAL A 61 16.87 9.27 0.66
CA VAL A 61 16.44 10.66 0.68
C VAL A 61 17.64 11.52 0.33
N GLU A 62 17.54 12.23 -0.78
CA GLU A 62 18.62 13.05 -1.31
C GLU A 62 18.20 14.52 -1.40
N ASN A 63 19.13 15.42 -1.12
CA ASN A 63 18.98 16.84 -1.37
C ASN A 63 19.39 17.15 -2.80
N GLN A 64 18.46 17.67 -3.59
CA GLN A 64 18.75 18.18 -4.92
C GLN A 64 19.45 19.56 -4.81
N ALA A 65 20.18 19.94 -5.86
CA ALA A 65 20.92 21.21 -5.92
C ALA A 65 20.06 22.47 -5.67
N ASP A 66 18.75 22.39 -5.91
CA ASP A 66 17.79 23.48 -5.72
C ASP A 66 17.17 23.52 -4.31
N ASN A 67 17.77 22.82 -3.33
CA ASN A 67 17.25 22.69 -1.95
C ASN A 67 15.88 21.97 -1.87
N SER A 68 15.49 21.24 -2.91
CA SER A 68 14.37 20.30 -2.91
C SER A 68 14.83 18.93 -2.38
N LEU A 69 14.00 18.31 -1.55
CA LEU A 69 14.21 16.95 -1.09
C LEU A 69 13.53 15.97 -2.06
N ILE A 70 14.23 14.91 -2.44
CA ILE A 70 13.64 13.81 -3.21
C ILE A 70 13.79 12.50 -2.45
N MET A 71 12.77 11.67 -2.51
CA MET A 71 12.81 10.28 -2.05
C MET A 71 12.94 9.37 -3.26
N LEU A 72 13.97 8.53 -3.25
CA LEU A 72 14.18 7.45 -4.21
C LEU A 72 13.75 6.14 -3.57
N VAL A 73 12.92 5.37 -4.28
CA VAL A 73 12.49 4.04 -3.86
C VAL A 73 12.95 3.04 -4.90
N ASP A 74 13.93 2.22 -4.53
CA ASP A 74 14.46 1.10 -5.31
C ASP A 74 13.64 -0.16 -5.00
N SER A 75 12.76 -0.55 -5.91
CA SER A 75 11.87 -1.72 -5.72
C SER A 75 11.64 -2.49 -7.01
N VAL A 76 11.42 -3.80 -6.87
CA VAL A 76 10.89 -4.65 -7.96
C VAL A 76 9.40 -4.40 -8.16
N TYR A 77 8.68 -4.07 -7.09
CA TYR A 77 7.25 -3.75 -7.09
C TYR A 77 7.00 -2.31 -7.54
N VAL A 78 5.80 -2.06 -8.06
CA VAL A 78 5.36 -0.69 -8.38
C VAL A 78 4.80 -0.08 -7.09
N PRO A 79 5.46 0.92 -6.48
CA PRO A 79 4.92 1.61 -5.34
C PRO A 79 3.76 2.51 -5.78
N GLY A 80 2.80 2.69 -4.87
CA GLY A 80 1.66 3.58 -5.04
C GLY A 80 1.99 5.04 -4.75
N GLU A 81 0.96 5.80 -4.41
CA GLU A 81 1.10 7.20 -4.01
C GLU A 81 1.70 7.32 -2.61
N LEU A 82 2.57 8.32 -2.43
CA LEU A 82 3.11 8.67 -1.14
C LEU A 82 2.13 9.62 -0.44
N GLN A 83 1.61 9.21 0.70
CA GLN A 83 0.64 9.97 1.47
C GLN A 83 1.29 10.56 2.71
N TRP A 84 1.10 11.85 2.91
CA TRP A 84 1.48 12.52 4.15
C TRP A 84 0.37 12.42 5.18
N VAL A 85 0.64 11.77 6.32
CA VAL A 85 -0.29 11.72 7.45
C VAL A 85 -0.06 12.94 8.33
N GLY A 86 -0.60 14.07 7.90
CA GLY A 86 -0.65 15.31 8.65
C GLY A 86 -1.79 16.20 8.16
N GLN A 87 -2.11 17.27 8.90
CA GLN A 87 -3.12 18.25 8.48
C GLN A 87 -2.42 19.44 7.80
N PRO A 88 -2.69 19.75 6.52
CA PRO A 88 -3.63 19.09 5.58
C PRO A 88 -3.04 17.89 4.82
N GLU A 89 -3.83 16.84 4.60
CA GLU A 89 -3.40 15.64 3.87
C GLU A 89 -2.86 16.00 2.48
N LYS A 90 -1.63 15.58 2.19
CA LYS A 90 -0.94 15.86 0.92
C LYS A 90 -0.54 14.55 0.28
N VAL A 91 -1.00 14.34 -0.96
CA VAL A 91 -0.66 13.18 -1.78
C VAL A 91 0.41 13.56 -2.78
N ILE A 92 1.48 12.76 -2.86
CA ILE A 92 2.61 12.97 -3.75
C ILE A 92 2.73 11.76 -4.67
N THR A 93 2.53 11.99 -5.96
CA THR A 93 2.68 10.97 -7.00
C THR A 93 4.16 10.78 -7.33
N SER A 94 4.59 9.55 -7.57
CA SER A 94 5.95 9.29 -8.08
C SER A 94 6.04 9.39 -9.59
N HIS A 95 7.25 9.67 -10.04
CA HIS A 95 7.66 9.42 -11.42
C HIS A 95 8.60 8.21 -11.46
N LYS A 96 8.36 7.29 -12.40
CA LYS A 96 9.28 6.18 -12.70
C LYS A 96 10.37 6.69 -13.64
N ILE A 97 11.63 6.56 -13.25
CA ILE A 97 12.71 7.21 -14.00
C ILE A 97 13.71 6.21 -14.61
N PHE A 98 13.97 5.05 -13.98
CA PHE A 98 14.95 4.09 -14.52
C PHE A 98 14.57 2.62 -14.30
N GLU A 99 14.93 1.79 -15.29
CA GLU A 99 15.03 0.33 -15.18
C GLU A 99 16.51 0.01 -14.99
N LYS A 100 16.88 -0.41 -13.78
CA LYS A 100 18.25 -0.80 -13.44
C LYS A 100 18.49 -2.22 -13.98
N GLU A 101 19.76 -2.56 -14.19
CA GLU A 101 20.27 -3.81 -14.81
C GLU A 101 19.90 -5.12 -14.07
N ASP A 102 19.08 -5.06 -13.01
CA ASP A 102 18.73 -6.18 -12.12
C ASP A 102 17.22 -6.23 -11.77
N ARG A 103 16.34 -5.90 -12.74
CA ARG A 103 14.86 -5.82 -12.60
C ARG A 103 14.32 -4.81 -11.57
N LYS A 104 15.18 -4.19 -10.77
CA LYS A 104 14.81 -3.11 -9.84
C LYS A 104 14.54 -1.82 -10.60
N ARG A 105 13.45 -1.15 -10.24
CA ARG A 105 13.05 0.13 -10.80
C ARG A 105 13.22 1.20 -9.74
N VAL A 106 13.63 2.38 -10.18
CA VAL A 106 13.80 3.55 -9.31
C VAL A 106 12.58 4.46 -9.48
N TYR A 107 11.87 4.71 -8.38
CA TYR A 107 10.74 5.62 -8.30
C TYR A 107 11.14 6.86 -7.51
N ILE A 108 10.82 8.04 -8.03
CA ILE A 108 11.17 9.31 -7.37
C ILE A 108 9.92 10.04 -6.94
N TYR A 109 9.92 10.48 -5.68
CA TYR A 109 8.89 11.32 -5.08
C TYR A 109 9.51 12.66 -4.68
N ALA A 110 8.87 13.76 -5.08
CA ALA A 110 9.29 15.10 -4.66
C ALA A 110 8.74 15.39 -3.26
N LEU A 111 9.62 15.48 -2.26
CA LEU A 111 9.23 15.81 -0.89
C LEU A 111 9.10 17.34 -0.72
N PRO A 112 8.16 17.80 0.11
CA PRO A 112 8.05 19.23 0.39
C PRO A 112 9.21 19.71 1.29
N ALA A 113 9.52 21.00 1.25
CA ALA A 113 10.67 21.57 1.96
C ALA A 113 10.54 21.54 3.50
N ASP A 114 9.38 21.16 4.03
CA ASP A 114 9.01 21.11 5.44
C ASP A 114 9.07 19.70 6.05
N VAL A 115 9.70 18.73 5.38
CA VAL A 115 10.06 17.42 5.99
C VAL A 115 11.17 17.62 7.02
N ASN A 116 10.85 18.31 8.11
CA ASN A 116 11.74 18.48 9.25
C ASN A 116 11.64 17.25 10.15
N SER A 117 12.79 16.58 10.38
CA SER A 117 13.06 15.47 11.33
C SER A 117 12.78 15.79 12.82
N GLY A 118 11.79 16.62 13.12
CA GLY A 118 11.52 17.13 14.48
C GLY A 118 10.10 16.91 14.98
N SER A 119 9.24 16.25 14.22
CA SER A 119 7.82 16.11 14.58
C SER A 119 7.32 14.76 14.07
N ALA A 120 6.41 14.14 14.81
CA ALA A 120 5.91 12.77 14.66
C ALA A 120 5.08 12.57 13.36
N HIS A 121 5.61 13.02 12.23
CA HIS A 121 5.00 12.96 10.91
C HIS A 121 5.30 11.61 10.28
N LYS A 122 4.23 10.95 9.86
CA LYS A 122 4.27 9.62 9.26
C LYS A 122 3.97 9.75 7.79
N TRP A 123 4.82 9.15 6.98
CA TRP A 123 4.59 9.03 5.55
C TRP A 123 4.15 7.61 5.26
N LEU A 124 3.06 7.46 4.52
CA LEU A 124 2.54 6.15 4.14
C LEU A 124 2.83 5.91 2.67
N LEU A 125 3.45 4.78 2.37
CA LEU A 125 3.71 4.33 1.01
C LEU A 125 3.21 2.90 0.86
N ASN A 126 2.23 2.68 0.00
CA ASN A 126 1.76 1.32 -0.29
C ASN A 126 2.63 0.71 -1.38
N ILE A 127 3.17 -0.48 -1.15
CA ILE A 127 3.98 -1.23 -2.12
C ILE A 127 3.41 -2.63 -2.20
N ASP A 128 2.91 -3.01 -3.39
CA ASP A 128 2.19 -4.28 -3.59
C ASP A 128 0.99 -4.44 -2.64
N ARG A 129 1.05 -5.33 -1.65
CA ARG A 129 0.01 -5.53 -0.62
C ARG A 129 0.37 -4.94 0.74
N ASP A 130 1.60 -4.45 0.90
CA ASP A 130 2.11 -3.96 2.17
C ASP A 130 2.05 -2.44 2.26
N GLN A 131 1.89 -1.94 3.48
CA GLN A 131 1.91 -0.52 3.78
C GLN A 131 3.19 -0.20 4.52
N LEU A 132 3.97 0.74 3.98
CA LEU A 132 5.21 1.19 4.59
C LEU A 132 5.00 2.53 5.30
N GLU A 133 5.24 2.55 6.60
CA GLU A 133 5.27 3.75 7.44
C GLU A 133 6.71 4.28 7.51
N ILE A 134 6.97 5.35 6.77
CA ILE A 134 8.27 6.01 6.68
C ILE A 134 8.33 7.16 7.69
N ASN A 135 9.33 7.12 8.57
CA ASN A 135 9.63 8.14 9.57
C ASN A 135 10.99 8.79 9.25
N PHE A 136 11.06 10.12 9.39
CA PHE A 136 12.22 10.96 9.09
C PHE A 136 12.82 11.58 10.35
#